data_AF-X0XCY9-F1
#
_entry.id   AF-X0XCY9-F1
#
_cell.length_a   1.000
_cell.length_b   1.000
_cell.length_c   1.000
_cell.angle_alpha   90.00
_cell.angle_beta   90.00
_cell.angle_gamma   90.00
#
_symmetry.space_group_name_H-M   'P 1'
#
loop_
_entity.id
_entity.type
_entity.pdbx_description
1 polymer ?
#
loop_
_entity_poly.entity_id
_entity_poly.type
_entity_poly.pdbx_seq_one_letter_code
_entity_poly.pdbx_strand_id
1 'polypeptide(L)'
;AFRNILPKAPIHVLIIPKTHITSAAELTEGQQKLAGRLIIIAKNLAEKEGIAKKGYRLVINCGPEGGQVVPHLHLHLIGGRKLDAKLG
;
A
#
# COMPACT_ATOMS: atom_id res chain seq x y z
N ALA A 1 8.86 -5.52 0.70
CA ALA A 1 8.08 -4.84 -0.35
C ALA A 1 8.55 -5.36 -1.70
N PHE A 2 7.65 -5.51 -2.66
CA PHE A 2 7.95 -6.03 -3.99
C PHE A 2 7.04 -5.39 -5.04
N ARG A 3 7.46 -5.40 -6.31
CA ARG A 3 6.67 -4.83 -7.41
C ARG A 3 5.43 -5.69 -7.67
N ASN A 4 4.29 -5.05 -7.89
CA ASN A 4 3.06 -5.76 -8.24
C ASN A 4 3.20 -6.36 -9.66
N ILE A 5 2.81 -7.62 -9.82
CA ILE A 5 2.87 -8.33 -11.10
C ILE A 5 1.89 -7.76 -12.15
N LEU A 6 0.80 -7.13 -11.70
CA LEU A 6 -0.17 -6.42 -12.54
C LEU A 6 -0.19 -4.94 -12.16
N PRO A 7 0.81 -4.15 -12.59
CA PRO A 7 0.94 -2.76 -12.18
C PRO A 7 -0.22 -1.89 -12.73
N LYS A 8 -0.80 -1.03 -11.86
CA LYS A 8 -1.85 -0.06 -12.24
C LYS A 8 -1.28 1.32 -12.61
N ALA A 9 0.00 1.52 -12.35
CA ALA A 9 0.79 2.69 -12.70
C ALA A 9 2.26 2.27 -12.85
N PRO A 10 3.13 3.11 -13.47
CA PRO A 10 4.54 2.79 -13.67
C PRO A 10 5.25 2.34 -12.38
N ILE A 11 4.92 2.98 -11.26
CA ILE A 11 5.31 2.51 -9.93
C ILE A 11 4.08 1.92 -9.25
N HIS A 12 4.08 0.60 -9.04
CA HIS A 12 3.09 -0.10 -8.23
C HIS A 12 3.81 -1.12 -7.34
N VAL A 13 3.96 -0.79 -6.06
CA VAL A 13 4.70 -1.61 -5.08
C VAL A 13 3.76 -2.06 -3.97
N LEU A 14 3.87 -3.31 -3.56
CA LEU A 14 3.18 -3.87 -2.39
C LEU A 14 4.12 -3.88 -1.18
N ILE A 15 3.64 -3.34 -0.07
CA ILE A 15 4.34 -3.30 1.21
C ILE A 15 3.55 -4.17 2.18
N ILE A 16 4.16 -5.26 2.61
CA ILE A 16 3.53 -6.29 3.45
C ILE A 16 4.28 -6.45 4.77
N PRO A 17 3.56 -6.69 5.89
CA PRO A 17 4.19 -7.16 7.11
C PRO A 17 4.66 -8.60 6.92
N LYS A 18 5.73 -8.98 7.64
CA LYS A 18 6.20 -10.37 7.69
C LYS A 18 5.21 -11.26 8.45
N THR A 19 4.66 -10.75 9.55
CA THR A 19 3.58 -11.40 10.30
C THR A 19 2.33 -11.45 9.42
N HIS A 20 1.70 -12.62 9.37
CA HIS A 20 0.42 -12.76 8.69
C HIS A 20 -0.68 -12.06 9.48
N ILE A 21 -1.37 -11.15 8.80
CA ILE A 21 -2.56 -10.43 9.27
C ILE A 21 -3.48 -10.44 8.06
N THR A 22 -4.70 -10.97 8.17
CA THR A 22 -5.53 -11.21 6.98
C THR A 22 -5.88 -9.91 6.28
N SER A 23 -6.24 -8.88 7.05
CA SER A 23 -6.72 -7.59 6.55
C SER A 23 -6.41 -6.49 7.56
N ALA A 24 -6.45 -5.22 7.14
CA ALA A 24 -6.31 -4.11 8.11
C ALA A 24 -7.47 -4.07 9.12
N ALA A 25 -8.61 -4.69 8.77
CA ALA A 25 -9.75 -4.88 9.68
C ALA A 25 -9.42 -5.74 10.92
N GLU A 26 -8.35 -6.54 10.88
CA GLU A 26 -7.90 -7.40 11.99
C GLU A 26 -6.75 -6.80 12.79
N LEU A 27 -6.34 -5.55 12.49
CA LEU A 27 -5.32 -4.87 13.28
C LEU A 27 -5.83 -4.58 14.68
N THR A 28 -4.98 -4.81 15.68
CA THR A 28 -5.25 -4.47 17.07
C THR A 28 -4.49 -3.20 17.50
N GLU A 29 -4.89 -2.59 18.62
CA GLU A 29 -4.18 -1.43 19.18
C GLU A 29 -2.70 -1.74 19.49
N GLY A 30 -2.40 -2.97 19.91
CA GLY A 30 -1.01 -3.42 20.11
C GLY A 30 -0.15 -3.41 18.84
N GLN A 31 -0.77 -3.30 17.66
CA GLN A 31 -0.10 -3.30 16.36
C GLN A 31 0.02 -1.91 15.72
N GLN A 32 -0.31 -0.83 16.43
CA GLN A 32 -0.17 0.55 15.94
C GLN A 32 1.23 0.83 15.36
N LYS A 33 2.30 0.37 16.03
CA LYS A 33 3.68 0.52 15.55
C LYS A 33 3.92 -0.18 14.22
N LEU A 34 3.32 -1.36 14.01
CA LEU A 34 3.41 -2.10 12.75
C LEU A 34 2.69 -1.33 11.64
N ALA A 35 1.46 -0.87 11.89
CA ALA A 35 0.66 -0.12 10.92
C ALA A 35 1.36 1.18 10.50
N GLY A 36 1.87 1.96 11.47
CA GLY A 36 2.65 3.17 11.18
C GLY A 36 3.92 2.86 10.39
N ARG A 37 4.61 1.76 10.69
CA ARG A 37 5.81 1.33 9.95
C ARG A 37 5.52 1.06 8.47
N LEU A 38 4.35 0.53 8.11
CA LEU A 38 3.97 0.33 6.70
C LEU A 38 3.94 1.66 5.94
N ILE A 39 3.35 2.70 6.54
CA ILE A 39 3.25 4.04 5.95
C ILE A 39 4.64 4.68 5.81
N ILE A 40 5.48 4.60 6.85
CA ILE A 40 6.85 5.14 6.81
C ILE A 40 7.70 4.44 5.74
N ILE A 41 7.58 3.12 5.60
CA ILE A 41 8.25 2.38 4.52
C ILE A 41 7.75 2.87 3.15
N ALA A 42 6.45 3.12 3.00
CA ALA A 42 5.89 3.61 1.74
C ALA A 42 6.43 5.00 1.37
N LYS A 43 6.48 5.93 2.33
CA LYS A 43 7.12 7.25 2.16
C LYS A 43 8.56 7.12 1.69
N ASN A 44 9.35 6.27 2.35
CA ASN A 44 10.77 6.09 2.02
C ASN A 44 10.95 5.43 0.64
N LEU A 45 10.06 4.52 0.25
CA LEU A 45 10.07 3.93 -1.09
C LEU A 45 9.66 4.94 -2.16
N ALA A 46 8.69 5.81 -1.88
CA ALA A 46 8.31 6.88 -2.80
C ALA A 46 9.46 7.85 -3.09
N GLU A 47 10.31 8.13 -2.10
CA GLU A 47 11.55 8.91 -2.29
C GLU A 47 12.55 8.16 -3.17
N LYS A 48 12.78 6.88 -2.89
CA LYS A 48 13.71 6.03 -3.67
C LYS A 48 13.28 5.84 -5.12
N GLU A 49 11.98 5.72 -5.36
CA GLU A 49 11.40 5.58 -6.71
C GLU A 49 11.27 6.94 -7.43
N GLY A 50 11.67 8.06 -6.81
CA GLY A 50 11.65 9.39 -7.43
C GLY A 50 10.25 9.97 -7.64
N ILE A 51 9.22 9.46 -6.94
CA ILE A 51 7.83 9.90 -7.08
C ILE A 51 7.35 10.81 -5.94
N ALA A 52 8.12 10.93 -4.85
CA ALA A 52 7.71 11.65 -3.64
C ALA A 52 7.20 13.08 -3.91
N LYS A 53 7.95 13.89 -4.68
CA LYS A 53 7.56 15.29 -5.00
C LYS A 53 6.44 15.39 -6.04
N LYS A 54 6.33 14.41 -6.95
CA LYS A 54 5.29 14.38 -7.99
C LYS A 54 3.94 13.91 -7.44
N GLY A 55 3.95 13.24 -6.29
CA GLY A 55 2.78 12.67 -5.65
C GLY A 55 2.61 11.18 -5.96
N TYR A 56 1.92 10.51 -5.04
CA TYR A 56 1.60 9.09 -5.07
C TYR A 56 0.34 8.82 -4.25
N ARG A 57 -0.27 7.65 -4.45
CA ARG A 57 -1.42 7.18 -3.66
C ARG A 57 -1.03 5.96 -2.84
N LEU A 58 -1.49 5.96 -1.59
CA LEU A 58 -1.46 4.81 -0.68
C LEU A 58 -2.86 4.20 -0.63
N VAL A 59 -2.97 2.88 -0.80
CA VAL A 59 -4.27 2.17 -0.76
C VAL A 59 -4.13 0.89 0.06
N ILE A 60 -5.12 0.62 0.91
CA ILE A 60 -5.31 -0.67 1.58
C ILE A 60 -6.75 -1.10 1.31
N ASN A 61 -6.91 -2.26 0.69
CA ASN A 61 -8.22 -2.85 0.43
C ASN A 61 -8.60 -3.80 1.57
N CYS A 62 -9.83 -3.71 2.07
CA CYS A 62 -10.33 -4.54 3.16
C CYS A 62 -11.65 -5.22 2.75
N GLY A 63 -11.70 -6.54 2.88
CA GLY A 63 -12.91 -7.33 2.59
C GLY A 63 -13.31 -7.34 1.11
N PRO A 64 -14.42 -8.04 0.78
CA PRO A 64 -14.88 -8.20 -0.59
C PRO A 64 -15.24 -6.88 -1.28
N GLU A 65 -15.97 -6.00 -0.58
CA GLU A 65 -16.42 -4.71 -1.13
C GLU A 65 -15.30 -3.68 -1.24
N GLY A 66 -14.26 -3.80 -0.41
CA GLY A 66 -13.03 -3.03 -0.56
C GLY A 66 -12.12 -3.54 -1.68
N GLY A 67 -12.49 -4.64 -2.36
CA GLY A 67 -11.70 -5.23 -3.44
C GLY A 67 -10.44 -5.96 -2.95
N GLN A 68 -10.48 -6.54 -1.75
CA GLN A 68 -9.38 -7.36 -1.24
C GLN A 68 -9.40 -8.75 -1.89
N VAL A 69 -8.37 -9.06 -2.69
CA VAL A 69 -8.25 -10.36 -3.37
C VAL A 69 -7.29 -11.31 -2.63
N VAL A 70 -6.20 -10.77 -2.07
CA VAL A 70 -5.22 -11.56 -1.31
C VAL A 70 -5.48 -11.39 0.19
N PRO A 71 -5.75 -12.46 0.94
CA PRO A 71 -6.03 -12.42 2.37
C PRO A 71 -4.76 -12.26 3.20
N HIS A 72 -3.93 -11.26 2.89
CA HIS A 72 -2.77 -10.84 3.68
C HIS A 72 -2.63 -9.33 3.55
N LEU A 73 -2.55 -8.61 4.68
CA LEU A 73 -2.45 -7.16 4.75
C LEU A 73 -1.36 -6.63 3.82
N HIS A 74 -1.74 -5.80 2.85
CA HIS A 74 -0.80 -5.16 1.95
C HIS A 74 -1.20 -3.71 1.72
N LEU A 75 -0.18 -2.84 1.74
CA LEU A 75 -0.28 -1.44 1.39
C LEU A 75 0.23 -1.26 -0.04
N HIS A 76 -0.62 -0.78 -0.93
CA HIS A 76 -0.25 -0.37 -2.27
C HIS A 76 0.40 1.00 -2.24
N LEU A 77 1.58 1.12 -2.86
CA LEU A 77 2.19 2.40 -3.24
C LEU A 77 2.08 2.54 -4.76
N ILE A 78 1.29 3.52 -5.22
CA ILE A 78 0.95 3.71 -6.63
C ILE A 78 1.38 5.11 -7.07
N GLY A 79 2.15 5.22 -8.16
CA GLY A 79 2.60 6.50 -8.69
C GLY A 79 3.38 6.37 -10.00
N GLY A 80 4.16 7.41 -10.33
CA GLY A 80 4.93 7.49 -11.58
C GLY A 80 4.16 8.10 -12.76
N ARG A 81 2.92 8.53 -12.53
CA ARG A 81 2.10 9.34 -13.44
C ARG A 81 1.05 10.10 -12.63
N LYS A 82 0.35 11.08 -13.25
CA LYS A 82 -0.86 11.67 -12.66
C LYS A 82 -1.91 10.57 -12.49
N LEU A 83 -2.43 10.42 -11.28
CA LEU A 83 -3.53 9.50 -10.96
C LEU A 83 -4.86 10.23 -11.11
N ASP A 84 -5.94 9.49 -11.35
CA ASP A 84 -7.29 10.05 -11.38
C ASP A 84 -7.62 10.63 -10.00
N ALA A 85 -8.30 11.79 -9.95
CA ALA A 85 -8.74 12.39 -8.70
C ALA A 85 -9.85 11.58 -8.03
N LYS A 86 -10.62 10.79 -8.79
CA LYS A 86 -11.60 9.86 -8.24
C LYS A 86 -10.91 8.76 -7.41
N LEU A 87 -11.54 8.44 -6.29
CA LEU A 87 -11.17 7.32 -5.42
C LEU A 87 -12.19 6.20 -5.69
N GLY A 88 -11.72 5.04 -6.16
CA GLY A 88 -12.56 3.95 -6.68
C GLY A 88 -12.34 3.75 -8.17
#